data_AF-A0A8H6SPZ1-F1
#
_entry.id   AF-A0A8H6SPZ1-F1
#
_cell.length_a   1.000
_cell.length_b   1.000
_cell.length_c   1.000
_cell.angle_alpha   90.00
_cell.angle_beta   90.00
_cell.angle_gamma   90.00
#
_symmetry.space_group_name_H-M   'P 1'
#
loop_
_entity.id
_entity.type
_entity.pdbx_description
1 polymer ?
#
loop_
_entity_poly.entity_id
_entity_poly.type
_entity_poly.pdbx_seq_one_letter_code
_entity_poly.pdbx_strand_id
1 'polypeptide(L)'
;MRLSLSTLGLWFCLVSATRLDLRATWNGPLSTRGRYVVDASGNRFRMRGGNWHGGSGTYSGSGDINDDANHHSGENSHTMPLGLQYVPIDKIVDSFVEIGINTIRLQFSHGMIHDNAIISDASVAANPQFKGLTPLQVYDAAVTALTNRGIAVILNYHTITSIWCCGVDGNERWDASQSFDTYAADWVFMVNRYKSNKRVAGADLYNEVRRDILTDPNWGNGDGADWQQASQRVSDQILTANPDLLIVVEGINWVGIPVDGFAHSRPTLIPVAQLSHTTLIPHKLVYSAHFYSYTGPNHSGATGIGETSDPRYRDLSRDDLFSVVKSSALYVALTSQMHYTAPVWISEFGVAGRTDNLALDRAWWQNFMDLLAQTDADYAFWPLVGYLDATTLAGNGWALMNWEKTVGGGTRKGLLDGDDWRATAWNQVLNGNSATGQIASVPEWKQLNLDHGDFIQSQYVRANLGDWDSGAFKANCPDNLRLIGLSHGSTRSLCTDVGLGNLWNGATQTVWDERYVSNDWASGYTKYTCPSNFYAAGFAIRGSKVSTVICARANKTLGTNGRTVWFDRGDARADQLGGDFAVGQYKGSCATNEFVGGVAFTTRVGSNGAPAAIYCVS
;
A
#
# COMPACT_ATOMS: atom_id res chain seq x y z
N MET A 1 62.13 6.81 -45.13
CA MET A 1 62.12 7.94 -44.17
C MET A 1 60.65 8.20 -43.81
N ARG A 2 60.34 8.15 -42.51
CA ARG A 2 58.99 8.15 -41.93
C ARG A 2 58.24 9.46 -42.18
N LEU A 3 56.92 9.40 -42.36
CA LEU A 3 55.97 10.35 -41.78
C LEU A 3 54.56 9.76 -41.81
N SER A 4 54.06 9.41 -40.63
CA SER A 4 52.64 9.23 -40.30
C SER A 4 52.00 10.60 -40.09
N LEU A 5 50.68 10.74 -40.28
CA LEU A 5 49.76 11.52 -39.42
C LEU A 5 48.33 11.26 -39.95
N SER A 6 47.59 10.32 -39.35
CA SER A 6 46.56 10.53 -38.31
C SER A 6 45.27 11.20 -38.80
N THR A 7 44.33 10.35 -39.24
CA THR A 7 42.90 10.64 -39.35
C THR A 7 42.27 10.68 -37.94
N LEU A 8 42.00 11.88 -37.43
CA LEU A 8 41.09 12.08 -36.30
C LEU A 8 39.64 12.00 -36.84
N GLY A 9 38.97 10.88 -36.62
CA GLY A 9 37.52 10.78 -36.79
C GLY A 9 36.82 11.32 -35.55
N LEU A 10 36.17 12.48 -35.66
CA LEU A 10 35.19 12.94 -34.68
C LEU A 10 33.96 12.03 -34.76
N TRP A 11 33.84 11.08 -33.82
CA TRP A 11 32.56 10.47 -33.48
C TRP A 11 31.87 11.38 -32.47
N PHE A 12 31.07 12.33 -32.95
CA PHE A 12 30.04 12.95 -32.12
C PHE A 12 28.95 11.91 -31.86
N CYS A 13 28.92 11.36 -30.64
CA CYS A 13 27.76 10.66 -30.13
C CYS A 13 26.57 11.63 -30.07
N LEU A 14 25.67 11.54 -31.03
CA LEU A 14 24.29 12.02 -30.90
C LEU A 14 23.61 11.20 -29.81
N VAL A 15 23.69 11.65 -28.55
CA VAL A 15 22.77 11.21 -27.51
C VAL A 15 21.41 11.80 -27.87
N SER A 16 20.56 10.99 -28.49
CA SER A 16 19.21 11.38 -28.88
C SER A 16 18.42 11.83 -27.65
N ALA A 17 17.83 13.03 -27.72
CA ALA A 17 17.02 13.68 -26.69
C ALA A 17 15.64 13.00 -26.45
N THR A 18 15.50 11.71 -26.75
CA THR A 18 14.25 10.93 -26.61
C THR A 18 14.04 10.36 -25.19
N ARG A 19 14.91 10.66 -24.22
CA ARG A 19 14.89 10.03 -22.87
C ARG A 19 13.85 10.56 -21.88
N LEU A 20 13.14 11.64 -22.19
CA LEU A 20 12.37 12.34 -21.16
C LEU A 20 10.86 12.01 -21.12
N ASP A 21 10.29 11.31 -22.10
CA ASP A 21 8.85 11.00 -22.12
C ASP A 21 8.60 9.52 -21.80
N LEU A 22 8.04 9.25 -20.61
CA LEU A 22 7.74 7.89 -20.16
C LEU A 22 6.39 7.36 -20.66
N ARG A 23 5.58 8.15 -21.39
CA ARG A 23 4.21 7.73 -21.78
C ARG A 23 4.18 6.47 -22.62
N ALA A 24 5.19 6.27 -23.46
CA ALA A 24 5.32 5.08 -24.30
C ALA A 24 5.83 3.84 -23.55
N THR A 25 6.23 3.98 -22.27
CA THR A 25 6.90 2.90 -21.52
C THR A 25 5.93 2.01 -20.74
N TRP A 26 4.70 2.47 -20.48
CA TRP A 26 3.66 1.70 -19.79
C TRP A 26 2.27 2.32 -19.99
N ASN A 27 1.23 1.48 -19.83
CA ASN A 27 -0.17 1.88 -19.93
C ASN A 27 -0.91 1.67 -18.60
N GLY A 28 -1.68 2.68 -18.18
CA GLY A 28 -2.61 2.54 -17.06
C GLY A 28 -3.92 1.86 -17.47
N PRO A 29 -4.73 1.41 -16.49
CA PRO A 29 -4.45 1.45 -15.06
C PRO A 29 -3.45 0.37 -14.61
N LEU A 30 -2.84 0.56 -13.44
CA LEU A 30 -1.99 -0.46 -12.83
C LEU A 30 -2.83 -1.52 -12.10
N SER A 31 -2.24 -2.70 -11.91
CA SER A 31 -2.79 -3.81 -11.12
C SER A 31 -1.65 -4.63 -10.51
N THR A 32 -1.97 -5.70 -9.77
CA THR A 32 -0.98 -6.56 -9.13
C THR A 32 -1.06 -8.01 -9.61
N ARG A 33 0.09 -8.67 -9.70
CA ARG A 33 0.22 -10.12 -9.94
C ARG A 33 1.22 -10.67 -8.95
N GLY A 34 0.70 -11.24 -7.86
CA GLY A 34 1.51 -11.76 -6.76
C GLY A 34 2.30 -10.64 -6.12
N ARG A 35 3.62 -10.75 -6.16
CA ARG A 35 4.52 -9.75 -5.56
C ARG A 35 4.81 -8.54 -6.45
N TYR A 36 4.28 -8.50 -7.67
CA TYR A 36 4.62 -7.48 -8.65
C TYR A 36 3.46 -6.56 -8.98
N VAL A 37 3.76 -5.28 -9.18
CA VAL A 37 2.88 -4.33 -9.86
C VAL A 37 3.06 -4.46 -11.37
N VAL A 38 1.96 -4.48 -12.11
CA VAL A 38 1.93 -4.61 -13.58
C VAL A 38 1.09 -3.52 -14.22
N ASP A 39 1.44 -3.18 -15.46
CA ASP A 39 0.66 -2.28 -16.31
C ASP A 39 -0.60 -2.97 -16.88
N ALA A 40 -1.42 -2.22 -17.63
CA ALA A 40 -2.66 -2.74 -18.22
C ALA A 40 -2.42 -3.88 -19.25
N SER A 41 -1.20 -3.99 -19.79
CA SER A 41 -0.79 -5.07 -20.67
C SER A 41 -0.26 -6.30 -19.91
N GLY A 42 -0.16 -6.22 -18.58
CA GLY A 42 0.41 -7.25 -17.73
C GLY A 42 1.95 -7.27 -17.69
N ASN A 43 2.60 -6.21 -18.18
CA ASN A 43 4.05 -6.07 -18.07
C ASN A 43 4.44 -5.57 -16.69
N ARG A 44 5.58 -6.03 -16.16
CA ARG A 44 6.15 -5.55 -14.91
C ARG A 44 6.33 -4.04 -14.95
N PHE A 45 5.64 -3.34 -14.04
CA PHE A 45 5.86 -1.94 -13.75
C PHE A 45 6.58 -1.84 -12.40
N ARG A 46 7.91 -1.78 -12.41
CA ARG A 46 8.68 -1.52 -11.18
C ARG A 46 8.47 -0.06 -10.75
N MET A 47 7.91 0.14 -9.57
CA MET A 47 7.69 1.48 -9.00
C MET A 47 9.02 2.01 -8.50
N ARG A 48 9.68 2.81 -9.33
CA ARG A 48 10.90 3.56 -9.00
C ARG A 48 10.47 4.96 -8.62
N GLY A 49 10.16 5.10 -7.35
CA GLY A 49 9.42 6.21 -6.82
C GLY A 49 10.27 7.29 -6.16
N GLY A 50 9.64 8.42 -5.92
CA GLY A 50 10.11 9.42 -4.97
C GLY A 50 8.97 10.28 -4.45
N ASN A 51 9.22 10.96 -3.34
CA ASN A 51 8.24 11.78 -2.65
C ASN A 51 8.41 13.26 -3.03
N TRP A 52 7.36 13.86 -3.60
CA TRP A 52 7.33 15.30 -3.88
C TRP A 52 6.48 16.03 -2.84
N HIS A 53 7.09 16.22 -1.67
CA HIS A 53 6.46 16.81 -0.50
C HIS A 53 6.11 18.29 -0.67
N GLY A 54 5.42 18.85 0.32
CA GLY A 54 5.03 20.26 0.39
C GLY A 54 3.52 20.49 0.31
N GLY A 55 2.80 19.70 -0.48
CA GLY A 55 1.34 19.82 -0.64
C GLY A 55 0.54 19.50 0.62
N SER A 56 1.12 18.70 1.52
CA SER A 56 0.60 18.44 2.87
C SER A 56 1.07 19.42 3.92
N GLY A 57 1.78 20.49 3.52
CA GLY A 57 2.33 21.51 4.38
C GLY A 57 3.74 21.22 4.91
N THR A 58 4.48 22.30 5.20
CA THR A 58 5.83 22.26 5.81
C THR A 58 5.93 23.11 7.07
N TYR A 59 4.84 23.74 7.50
CA TYR A 59 4.79 24.59 8.69
C TYR A 59 5.07 23.76 9.95
N SER A 60 5.90 24.25 10.85
CA SER A 60 6.29 23.54 12.08
C SER A 60 5.23 23.61 13.19
N GLY A 61 4.10 24.27 12.96
CA GLY A 61 2.99 24.35 13.92
C GLY A 61 3.07 25.51 14.91
N SER A 62 4.11 26.35 14.86
CA SER A 62 4.26 27.54 15.72
C SER A 62 4.97 28.69 15.00
N GLY A 63 4.62 29.93 15.35
CA GLY A 63 5.17 31.15 14.74
C GLY A 63 4.28 31.76 13.66
N ASP A 64 4.85 32.63 12.82
CA ASP A 64 4.19 33.15 11.62
C ASP A 64 4.38 32.16 10.47
N ILE A 65 3.28 31.69 9.88
CA ILE A 65 3.26 30.75 8.75
C ILE A 65 3.85 31.34 7.46
N ASN A 66 4.07 32.66 7.41
CA ASN A 66 4.71 33.29 6.26
C ASN A 66 6.22 33.44 6.42
N ASP A 67 6.75 33.17 7.62
CA ASP A 67 8.19 33.19 7.88
C ASP A 67 8.77 31.80 7.63
N ASP A 68 9.67 31.71 6.63
CA ASP A 68 10.41 30.49 6.29
C ASP A 68 11.02 29.82 7.53
N ALA A 69 11.47 30.58 8.54
CA ALA A 69 12.08 30.02 9.75
C ALA A 69 11.13 29.11 10.55
N ASN A 70 9.82 29.25 10.37
CA ASN A 70 8.80 28.43 11.01
C ASN A 70 8.37 27.23 10.15
N HIS A 71 9.12 26.90 9.11
CA HIS A 71 8.91 25.73 8.26
C HIS A 71 10.08 24.75 8.39
N HIS A 72 9.82 23.46 8.21
CA HIS A 72 10.86 22.45 8.27
C HIS A 72 11.99 22.76 7.29
N SER A 73 13.23 22.76 7.78
CA SER A 73 14.43 23.15 7.04
C SER A 73 14.36 24.53 6.37
N GLY A 74 13.48 25.43 6.82
CA GLY A 74 13.28 26.72 6.18
C GLY A 74 12.49 26.65 4.87
N GLU A 75 11.81 25.55 4.58
CA GLU A 75 11.23 25.26 3.26
C GLU A 75 9.72 25.59 3.23
N ASN A 76 9.36 26.87 3.12
CA ASN A 76 7.95 27.25 2.99
C ASN A 76 7.38 26.77 1.65
N SER A 77 6.44 25.83 1.71
CA SER A 77 5.79 25.28 0.52
C SER A 77 4.58 26.08 0.07
N HIS A 78 4.07 26.98 0.92
CA HIS A 78 2.77 27.64 0.75
C HIS A 78 1.64 26.64 0.40
N THR A 79 1.69 25.45 1.01
CA THR A 79 0.71 24.36 0.81
C THR A 79 0.65 23.86 -0.64
N MET A 80 1.75 24.01 -1.39
CA MET A 80 1.94 23.46 -2.74
C MET A 80 3.06 22.40 -2.74
N PRO A 81 3.16 21.53 -3.76
CA PRO A 81 4.36 20.74 -3.99
C PRO A 81 5.62 21.64 -3.98
N LEU A 82 6.62 21.27 -3.17
CA LEU A 82 7.77 22.12 -2.88
C LEU A 82 8.54 22.49 -4.15
N GLY A 83 9.08 23.71 -4.20
CA GLY A 83 9.89 24.19 -5.33
C GLY A 83 9.13 25.04 -6.33
N LEU A 84 7.79 24.93 -6.41
CA LEU A 84 6.97 25.66 -7.40
C LEU A 84 7.01 27.19 -7.26
N GLN A 85 7.43 27.70 -6.10
CA GLN A 85 7.69 29.13 -5.91
C GLN A 85 8.87 29.65 -6.75
N TYR A 86 9.91 28.83 -6.89
CA TYR A 86 11.18 29.25 -7.47
C TYR A 86 11.49 28.60 -8.81
N VAL A 87 10.97 27.40 -9.07
CA VAL A 87 11.32 26.59 -10.24
C VAL A 87 10.08 26.34 -11.11
N PRO A 88 10.16 26.56 -12.44
CA PRO A 88 9.11 26.14 -13.36
C PRO A 88 8.79 24.65 -13.22
N ILE A 89 7.51 24.31 -13.15
CA ILE A 89 7.01 22.95 -12.88
C ILE A 89 7.65 21.90 -13.78
N ASP A 90 7.75 22.16 -15.08
CA ASP A 90 8.30 21.20 -16.04
C ASP A 90 9.79 20.90 -15.78
N LYS A 91 10.57 21.88 -15.29
CA LYS A 91 11.97 21.64 -14.90
C LYS A 91 12.08 20.70 -13.71
N ILE A 92 11.17 20.84 -12.73
CA ILE A 92 11.12 19.94 -11.57
C ILE A 92 10.78 18.52 -12.06
N VAL A 93 9.72 18.38 -12.86
CA VAL A 93 9.28 17.08 -13.37
C VAL A 93 10.33 16.41 -14.26
N ASP A 94 10.99 17.16 -15.14
CA ASP A 94 12.09 16.67 -15.97
C ASP A 94 13.25 16.14 -15.12
N SER A 95 13.54 16.80 -14.00
CA SER A 95 14.59 16.40 -13.07
C SER A 95 14.31 15.07 -12.37
N PHE A 96 13.04 14.70 -12.21
CA PHE A 96 12.67 13.38 -11.68
C PHE A 96 12.98 12.27 -12.70
N VAL A 97 12.65 12.52 -13.97
CA VAL A 97 12.95 11.58 -15.06
C VAL A 97 14.46 11.42 -15.25
N GLU A 98 15.23 12.51 -15.12
CA GLU A 98 16.70 12.52 -15.18
C GLU A 98 17.32 11.50 -14.22
N ILE A 99 16.82 11.42 -12.98
CA ILE A 99 17.33 10.49 -11.96
C ILE A 99 16.60 9.14 -11.97
N GLY A 100 15.81 8.84 -13.01
CA GLY A 100 15.22 7.51 -13.25
C GLY A 100 13.88 7.26 -12.55
N ILE A 101 13.22 8.29 -12.02
CA ILE A 101 11.92 8.18 -11.34
C ILE A 101 10.82 7.97 -12.39
N ASN A 102 9.93 7.02 -12.12
CA ASN A 102 8.72 6.77 -12.91
C ASN A 102 7.43 6.81 -12.09
N THR A 103 7.53 6.97 -10.78
CA THR A 103 6.40 7.01 -9.85
C THR A 103 6.58 8.15 -8.86
N ILE A 104 5.54 8.90 -8.53
CA ILE A 104 5.59 9.94 -7.51
C ILE A 104 4.53 9.65 -6.46
N ARG A 105 4.97 9.58 -5.20
CA ARG A 105 4.10 9.67 -4.03
C ARG A 105 3.87 11.16 -3.77
N LEU A 106 2.63 11.60 -4.00
CA LEU A 106 2.26 13.03 -4.00
C LEU A 106 1.36 13.33 -2.80
N GLN A 107 1.93 13.99 -1.81
CA GLN A 107 1.31 14.26 -0.52
C GLN A 107 0.24 15.35 -0.63
N PHE A 108 -0.93 15.09 -0.07
CA PHE A 108 -1.95 16.09 0.20
C PHE A 108 -2.36 16.03 1.67
N SER A 109 -3.14 17.01 2.10
CA SER A 109 -3.76 17.04 3.43
C SER A 109 -5.24 17.37 3.35
N HIS A 110 -6.00 17.03 4.39
CA HIS A 110 -7.38 17.52 4.56
C HIS A 110 -7.44 19.04 4.42
N GLY A 111 -6.61 19.76 5.18
CA GLY A 111 -6.59 21.21 5.16
C GLY A 111 -6.35 21.78 3.76
N MET A 112 -5.44 21.21 2.97
CA MET A 112 -5.13 21.69 1.62
C MET A 112 -6.30 21.54 0.66
N ILE A 113 -7.01 20.41 0.70
CA ILE A 113 -8.08 20.14 -0.27
C ILE A 113 -9.35 20.97 0.01
N HIS A 114 -9.49 21.48 1.24
CA HIS A 114 -10.58 22.38 1.65
C HIS A 114 -10.17 23.86 1.68
N ASP A 115 -8.89 24.17 1.44
CA ASP A 115 -8.40 25.54 1.37
C ASP A 115 -8.80 26.19 0.04
N ASN A 116 -9.65 27.22 0.14
CA ASN A 116 -10.11 28.01 -0.99
C ASN A 116 -9.40 29.37 -1.09
N ALA A 117 -8.41 29.63 -0.24
CA ALA A 117 -7.58 30.82 -0.36
C ALA A 117 -6.75 30.76 -1.64
N ILE A 118 -6.73 31.87 -2.37
CA ILE A 118 -5.90 32.00 -3.55
C ILE A 118 -4.44 32.11 -3.11
N ILE A 119 -3.57 31.34 -3.75
CA ILE A 119 -2.13 31.41 -3.51
C ILE A 119 -1.61 32.77 -3.97
N SER A 120 -0.75 33.39 -3.17
CA SER A 120 -0.21 34.71 -3.49
C SER A 120 0.57 34.69 -4.82
N ASP A 121 0.46 35.77 -5.60
CA ASP A 121 1.21 35.93 -6.84
C ASP A 121 2.73 35.78 -6.66
N ALA A 122 3.25 36.16 -5.48
CA ALA A 122 4.66 36.02 -5.15
C ALA A 122 5.06 34.54 -4.94
N SER A 123 4.18 33.75 -4.34
CA SER A 123 4.39 32.32 -4.10
C SER A 123 4.37 31.49 -5.39
N VAL A 124 3.89 32.04 -6.52
CA VAL A 124 3.88 31.37 -7.83
C VAL A 124 4.63 32.15 -8.90
N ALA A 125 5.58 33.01 -8.51
CA ALA A 125 6.30 33.87 -9.45
C ALA A 125 7.03 33.08 -10.57
N ALA A 126 7.54 31.88 -10.27
CA ALA A 126 8.17 31.00 -11.25
C ALA A 126 7.18 30.25 -12.16
N ASN A 127 5.89 30.24 -11.80
CA ASN A 127 4.82 29.58 -12.52
C ASN A 127 3.60 30.54 -12.67
N PRO A 128 3.70 31.60 -13.49
CA PRO A 128 2.65 32.62 -13.60
C PRO A 128 1.27 32.09 -14.01
N GLN A 129 1.23 30.91 -14.64
CA GLN A 129 -0.01 30.20 -14.98
C GLN A 129 -0.81 29.73 -13.76
N PHE A 130 -0.24 29.80 -12.56
CA PHE A 130 -0.92 29.45 -11.30
C PHE A 130 -1.51 30.64 -10.55
N LYS A 131 -1.37 31.86 -11.07
CA LYS A 131 -1.99 33.05 -10.47
C LYS A 131 -3.51 32.88 -10.41
N GLY A 132 -4.10 33.22 -9.26
CA GLY A 132 -5.55 33.07 -9.06
C GLY A 132 -6.00 31.65 -8.72
N LEU A 133 -5.09 30.69 -8.60
CA LEU A 133 -5.42 29.31 -8.24
C LEU A 133 -5.38 29.07 -6.72
N THR A 134 -6.20 28.12 -6.27
CA THR A 134 -6.11 27.55 -4.91
C THR A 134 -5.02 26.48 -4.81
N PRO A 135 -4.58 26.07 -3.61
CA PRO A 135 -3.64 24.97 -3.42
C PRO A 135 -4.01 23.69 -4.17
N LEU A 136 -5.28 23.25 -4.09
CA LEU A 136 -5.75 22.07 -4.81
C LEU A 136 -5.66 22.22 -6.34
N GLN A 137 -5.90 23.42 -6.87
CA GLN A 137 -5.76 23.67 -8.31
C GLN A 137 -4.30 23.66 -8.78
N VAL A 138 -3.35 24.09 -7.93
CA VAL A 138 -1.91 23.92 -8.21
C VAL A 138 -1.52 22.44 -8.11
N TYR A 139 -2.09 21.70 -7.17
CA TYR A 139 -1.92 20.25 -7.09
C TYR A 139 -2.43 19.55 -8.36
N ASP A 140 -3.57 19.97 -8.93
CA ASP A 140 -4.05 19.44 -10.23
C ASP A 140 -3.03 19.63 -11.35
N ALA A 141 -2.38 20.80 -11.38
CA ALA A 141 -1.35 21.11 -12.35
C ALA A 141 -0.11 20.23 -12.16
N ALA A 142 0.27 19.95 -10.90
CA ALA A 142 1.31 18.97 -10.56
C ALA A 142 0.98 17.57 -11.08
N VAL A 143 -0.22 17.06 -10.80
CA VAL A 143 -0.71 15.77 -11.32
C VAL A 143 -0.66 15.75 -12.85
N THR A 144 -1.11 16.83 -13.50
CA THR A 144 -1.12 16.94 -14.96
C THR A 144 0.29 16.92 -15.54
N ALA A 145 1.22 17.70 -14.99
CA ALA A 145 2.61 17.75 -15.46
C ALA A 145 3.31 16.38 -15.32
N LEU A 146 3.15 15.73 -14.15
CA LEU A 146 3.69 14.39 -13.90
C LEU A 146 3.15 13.36 -14.90
N THR A 147 1.83 13.30 -15.06
CA THR A 147 1.20 12.29 -15.93
C THR A 147 1.42 12.57 -17.42
N ASN A 148 1.58 13.83 -17.83
CA ASN A 148 2.02 14.20 -19.18
C ASN A 148 3.46 13.74 -19.47
N ARG A 149 4.29 13.59 -18.44
CA ARG A 149 5.62 12.95 -18.55
C ARG A 149 5.59 11.43 -18.48
N GLY A 150 4.41 10.84 -18.31
CA GLY A 150 4.23 9.40 -18.14
C GLY A 150 4.60 8.88 -16.75
N ILE A 151 4.76 9.75 -15.76
CA ILE A 151 4.99 9.35 -14.37
C ILE A 151 3.67 8.87 -13.76
N ALA A 152 3.71 7.74 -13.05
CA ALA A 152 2.59 7.26 -12.25
C ALA A 152 2.47 8.11 -10.97
N VAL A 153 1.27 8.57 -10.63
CA VAL A 153 1.01 9.34 -9.41
C VAL A 153 0.27 8.45 -8.41
N ILE A 154 0.83 8.31 -7.22
CA ILE A 154 0.16 7.73 -6.05
C ILE A 154 -0.20 8.90 -5.14
N LEU A 155 -1.50 9.14 -4.97
CA LEU A 155 -1.99 10.16 -4.04
C LEU A 155 -1.73 9.67 -2.62
N ASN A 156 -1.23 10.53 -1.74
CA ASN A 156 -0.98 10.16 -0.35
C ASN A 156 -1.66 11.14 0.61
N TYR A 157 -2.55 10.62 1.45
CA TYR A 157 -3.16 11.40 2.53
C TYR A 157 -2.16 11.49 3.67
N HIS A 158 -1.42 12.59 3.71
CA HIS A 158 -0.22 12.69 4.53
C HIS A 158 -0.49 13.32 5.90
N THR A 159 -1.36 14.33 5.95
CA THR A 159 -1.74 15.03 7.19
C THR A 159 -3.19 15.50 7.13
N ILE A 160 -3.75 15.84 8.28
CA ILE A 160 -5.03 16.53 8.44
C ILE A 160 -4.81 18.05 8.39
N THR A 161 -3.84 18.59 9.14
CA THR A 161 -3.76 20.04 9.43
C THR A 161 -2.80 20.87 8.55
N SER A 162 -2.30 20.31 7.44
CA SER A 162 -1.36 21.01 6.54
C SER A 162 -0.05 21.49 7.21
N ILE A 163 0.56 20.64 8.04
CA ILE A 163 1.81 20.93 8.76
C ILE A 163 2.90 19.89 8.45
N TRP A 164 4.13 20.18 8.87
CA TRP A 164 5.20 19.20 8.92
C TRP A 164 4.96 18.19 10.05
N CYS A 165 4.81 16.91 9.69
CA CYS A 165 4.64 15.79 10.62
C CYS A 165 6.02 15.30 11.14
N CYS A 166 6.19 14.26 11.96
CA CYS A 166 5.29 13.18 12.36
C CYS A 166 5.47 12.88 13.85
N GLY A 167 5.23 13.88 14.69
CA GLY A 167 5.28 13.77 16.15
C GLY A 167 3.90 13.51 16.73
N VAL A 168 3.68 14.07 17.93
CA VAL A 168 2.34 14.29 18.49
C VAL A 168 1.87 15.66 18.01
N ASP A 169 1.04 15.67 16.98
CA ASP A 169 0.74 16.83 16.15
C ASP A 169 -0.71 16.87 15.62
N GLY A 170 -1.56 15.92 16.06
CA GLY A 170 -2.94 15.79 15.63
C GLY A 170 -3.13 15.08 14.29
N ASN A 171 -2.06 14.55 13.69
CA ASN A 171 -2.07 13.78 12.43
C ASN A 171 -1.60 12.34 12.62
N GLU A 172 -1.58 11.82 13.85
CA GLU A 172 -1.04 10.50 14.20
C GLU A 172 -1.86 9.37 13.57
N ARG A 173 -3.16 9.58 13.40
CA ARG A 173 -4.12 8.65 12.79
C ARG A 173 -5.13 9.39 11.92
N TRP A 174 -5.78 8.65 11.04
CA TRP A 174 -6.86 9.14 10.15
C TRP A 174 -8.04 9.76 10.91
N ASP A 175 -8.22 9.39 12.18
CA ASP A 175 -9.31 9.81 13.08
C ASP A 175 -8.86 10.75 14.21
N ALA A 176 -7.63 11.27 14.18
CA ALA A 176 -7.10 12.07 15.29
C ALA A 176 -7.79 13.45 15.39
N SER A 177 -7.69 14.27 14.34
CA SER A 177 -8.27 15.63 14.29
C SER A 177 -9.53 15.72 13.43
N GLN A 178 -10.11 14.59 13.04
CA GLN A 178 -11.30 14.50 12.18
C GLN A 178 -12.03 13.16 12.39
N SER A 179 -13.24 13.00 11.85
CA SER A 179 -13.95 11.72 11.87
C SER A 179 -13.50 10.81 10.71
N PHE A 180 -13.73 9.50 10.86
CA PHE A 180 -13.58 8.55 9.76
C PHE A 180 -14.43 8.92 8.53
N ASP A 181 -15.64 9.45 8.73
CA ASP A 181 -16.53 9.81 7.63
C ASP A 181 -15.98 10.99 6.83
N THR A 182 -15.39 11.99 7.49
CA THR A 182 -14.69 13.09 6.81
C THR A 182 -13.49 12.57 6.02
N TYR A 183 -12.64 11.75 6.65
CA TYR A 183 -11.49 11.10 6.01
C TYR A 183 -11.89 10.32 4.75
N ALA A 184 -12.96 9.53 4.85
CA ALA A 184 -13.43 8.72 3.74
C ALA A 184 -14.07 9.57 2.63
N ALA A 185 -14.81 10.63 2.98
CA ALA A 185 -15.38 11.57 2.03
C ALA A 185 -14.29 12.32 1.23
N ASP A 186 -13.21 12.73 1.89
CA ASP A 186 -12.06 13.36 1.26
C ASP A 186 -11.36 12.43 0.27
N TRP A 187 -11.20 11.16 0.64
CA TRP A 187 -10.70 10.15 -0.28
C TRP A 187 -11.60 10.00 -1.50
N VAL A 188 -12.91 9.83 -1.30
CA VAL A 188 -13.88 9.72 -2.40
C VAL A 188 -13.86 10.97 -3.30
N PHE A 189 -13.70 12.17 -2.71
CA PHE A 189 -13.54 13.42 -3.46
C PHE A 189 -12.29 13.40 -4.35
N MET A 190 -11.12 13.08 -3.77
CA MET A 190 -9.85 13.06 -4.50
C MET A 190 -9.82 12.00 -5.61
N VAL A 191 -10.32 10.78 -5.35
CA VAL A 191 -10.28 9.72 -6.38
C VAL A 191 -11.26 9.97 -7.51
N ASN A 192 -12.40 10.62 -7.26
CA ASN A 192 -13.33 11.05 -8.31
C ASN A 192 -12.74 12.18 -9.14
N ARG A 193 -12.02 13.13 -8.50
CA ARG A 193 -11.36 14.24 -9.18
C ARG A 193 -10.41 13.79 -10.28
N TYR A 194 -9.67 12.70 -10.06
CA TYR A 194 -8.67 12.19 -11.00
C TYR A 194 -9.07 10.92 -11.76
N LYS A 195 -10.34 10.48 -11.66
CA LYS A 195 -10.81 9.18 -12.18
C LYS A 195 -10.55 8.94 -13.68
N SER A 196 -10.56 10.00 -14.49
CA SER A 196 -10.31 9.93 -15.93
C SER A 196 -8.82 9.75 -16.28
N ASN A 197 -7.90 10.11 -15.38
CA ASN A 197 -6.47 10.02 -15.60
C ASN A 197 -5.93 8.68 -15.09
N LYS A 198 -5.76 7.70 -15.98
CA LYS A 198 -5.27 6.34 -15.62
C LYS A 198 -3.81 6.29 -15.17
N ARG A 199 -3.10 7.41 -15.19
CA ARG A 199 -1.76 7.54 -14.61
C ARG A 199 -1.77 8.07 -13.17
N VAL A 200 -2.90 8.56 -12.68
CA VAL A 200 -3.17 8.55 -11.24
C VAL A 200 -3.51 7.11 -10.87
N ALA A 201 -2.51 6.42 -10.35
CA ALA A 201 -2.44 4.97 -10.36
C ALA A 201 -2.80 4.33 -9.03
N GLY A 202 -2.80 5.09 -7.93
CA GLY A 202 -3.16 4.55 -6.63
C GLY A 202 -3.45 5.57 -5.55
N ALA A 203 -3.94 5.06 -4.43
CA ALA A 203 -4.23 5.77 -3.20
C ALA A 203 -3.43 5.15 -2.05
N ASP A 204 -2.53 5.92 -1.45
CA ASP A 204 -1.79 5.60 -0.25
C ASP A 204 -2.48 6.20 0.96
N LEU A 205 -3.12 5.29 1.71
CA LEU A 205 -4.32 5.60 2.48
C LEU A 205 -4.08 6.59 3.61
N TYR A 206 -3.03 6.41 4.41
CA TYR A 206 -2.70 7.35 5.47
C TYR A 206 -1.23 7.20 5.89
N ASN A 207 -0.54 8.33 5.98
CA ASN A 207 0.89 8.37 6.29
C ASN A 207 1.19 8.06 7.76
N GLU A 208 2.10 7.12 7.99
CA GLU A 208 2.78 6.88 9.26
C GLU A 208 1.85 6.80 10.48
N VAL A 209 0.85 5.91 10.39
CA VAL A 209 -0.08 5.62 11.47
C VAL A 209 0.67 5.30 12.76
N ARG A 210 0.50 6.13 13.77
CA ARG A 210 1.27 6.09 15.01
C ARG A 210 0.44 6.45 16.22
N ARG A 211 1.04 6.20 17.38
CA ARG A 211 0.52 6.52 18.70
C ARG A 211 0.31 8.03 18.90
N ASP A 212 -0.83 8.39 19.49
CA ASP A 212 -1.02 9.70 20.14
C ASP A 212 -0.63 9.64 21.64
N ILE A 213 -0.88 10.67 22.44
CA ILE A 213 -0.47 10.66 23.87
C ILE A 213 -1.04 9.46 24.64
N LEU A 214 -2.27 9.04 24.33
CA LEU A 214 -3.08 8.11 25.11
C LEU A 214 -3.34 6.78 24.40
N THR A 215 -3.36 6.77 23.06
CA THR A 215 -3.92 5.68 22.27
C THR A 215 -2.93 5.19 21.22
N ASP A 216 -2.64 3.90 21.26
CA ASP A 216 -1.87 3.19 20.23
C ASP A 216 -2.78 2.75 19.08
N PRO A 217 -2.36 2.93 17.82
CA PRO A 217 -3.01 2.24 16.71
C PRO A 217 -2.81 0.73 16.85
N ASN A 218 -3.77 -0.03 16.34
CA ASN A 218 -3.72 -1.49 16.36
C ASN A 218 -4.16 -2.09 15.03
N TRP A 219 -4.17 -3.43 14.98
CA TRP A 219 -4.48 -4.19 13.77
C TRP A 219 -5.39 -5.37 14.12
N GLY A 220 -6.70 -5.18 13.96
CA GLY A 220 -7.71 -6.21 14.15
C GLY A 220 -8.43 -6.22 15.50
N ASN A 221 -8.28 -5.21 16.37
CA ASN A 221 -9.02 -5.17 17.65
C ASN A 221 -10.48 -4.75 17.49
N GLY A 222 -10.86 -4.13 16.37
CA GLY A 222 -12.22 -3.68 16.09
C GLY A 222 -12.66 -2.41 16.81
N ASP A 223 -11.72 -1.69 17.43
CA ASP A 223 -11.97 -0.40 18.08
C ASP A 223 -11.70 0.78 17.12
N GLY A 224 -11.84 2.01 17.63
CA GLY A 224 -11.64 3.22 16.83
C GLY A 224 -10.20 3.40 16.32
N ALA A 225 -9.21 2.77 16.96
CA ALA A 225 -7.80 2.87 16.61
C ALA A 225 -7.32 1.69 15.73
N ASP A 226 -8.24 0.84 15.26
CA ASP A 226 -7.94 -0.31 14.40
C ASP A 226 -7.66 0.13 12.96
N TRP A 227 -6.37 0.20 12.62
CA TRP A 227 -5.93 0.60 11.29
C TRP A 227 -6.34 -0.41 10.22
N GLN A 228 -6.33 -1.70 10.52
CA GLN A 228 -6.74 -2.73 9.57
C GLN A 228 -8.20 -2.54 9.16
N GLN A 229 -9.08 -2.31 10.14
CA GLN A 229 -10.49 -2.09 9.87
C GLN A 229 -10.72 -0.79 9.10
N ALA A 230 -10.10 0.31 9.52
CA ALA A 230 -10.27 1.62 8.86
C ALA A 230 -9.75 1.62 7.43
N SER A 231 -8.55 1.08 7.20
CA SER A 231 -7.95 0.98 5.87
C SER A 231 -8.74 0.05 4.94
N GLN A 232 -9.26 -1.09 5.43
CA GLN A 232 -10.17 -1.92 4.64
C GLN A 232 -11.45 -1.16 4.24
N ARG A 233 -12.09 -0.48 5.18
CA ARG A 233 -13.35 0.24 4.94
C ARG A 233 -13.18 1.35 3.92
N VAL A 234 -12.11 2.15 4.01
CA VAL A 234 -11.87 3.23 3.04
C VAL A 234 -11.44 2.67 1.68
N SER A 235 -10.71 1.56 1.64
CA SER A 235 -10.35 0.86 0.39
C SER A 235 -11.59 0.46 -0.40
N ASP A 236 -12.60 -0.05 0.29
CA ASP A 236 -13.86 -0.45 -0.33
C ASP A 236 -14.62 0.75 -0.93
N GLN A 237 -14.63 1.89 -0.23
CA GLN A 237 -15.24 3.13 -0.73
C GLN A 237 -14.48 3.67 -1.93
N ILE A 238 -13.14 3.68 -1.88
CA ILE A 238 -12.28 4.09 -2.99
C ILE A 238 -12.51 3.22 -4.22
N LEU A 239 -12.49 1.89 -4.09
CA LEU A 239 -12.66 0.98 -5.23
C LEU A 239 -14.09 0.96 -5.78
N THR A 240 -15.08 1.32 -4.96
CA THR A 240 -16.45 1.57 -5.43
C THR A 240 -16.49 2.84 -6.28
N ALA A 241 -15.81 3.91 -5.87
CA ALA A 241 -15.76 5.17 -6.59
C ALA A 241 -14.86 5.10 -7.85
N ASN A 242 -13.70 4.46 -7.76
CA ASN A 242 -12.72 4.33 -8.83
C ASN A 242 -12.06 2.92 -8.81
N PRO A 243 -12.53 1.99 -9.66
CA PRO A 243 -12.06 0.60 -9.66
C PRO A 243 -10.64 0.42 -10.20
N ASP A 244 -10.05 1.48 -10.77
CA ASP A 244 -8.77 1.39 -11.46
C ASP A 244 -7.56 1.53 -10.54
N LEU A 245 -7.73 2.11 -9.35
CA LEU A 245 -6.64 2.45 -8.45
C LEU A 245 -6.04 1.24 -7.74
N LEU A 246 -4.71 1.23 -7.62
CA LEU A 246 -4.04 0.49 -6.56
C LEU A 246 -4.41 1.07 -5.20
N ILE A 247 -4.56 0.19 -4.22
CA ILE A 247 -4.73 0.54 -2.81
C ILE A 247 -3.42 0.24 -2.10
N VAL A 248 -2.76 1.28 -1.62
CA VAL A 248 -1.50 1.20 -0.88
C VAL A 248 -1.81 1.32 0.61
N VAL A 249 -1.53 0.26 1.38
CA VAL A 249 -1.76 0.21 2.83
C VAL A 249 -0.41 0.22 3.55
N GLU A 250 -0.09 1.31 4.22
CA GLU A 250 1.06 1.39 5.13
C GLU A 250 0.88 0.47 6.35
N GLY A 251 2.00 0.04 6.93
CA GLY A 251 2.04 -0.62 8.24
C GLY A 251 1.80 0.35 9.40
N ILE A 252 1.89 -0.17 10.62
CA ILE A 252 1.89 0.69 11.82
C ILE A 252 3.31 1.22 12.05
N ASN A 253 3.44 2.54 12.09
CA ASN A 253 4.72 3.23 12.22
C ASN A 253 5.27 3.16 13.65
N TRP A 254 4.42 3.33 14.67
CA TRP A 254 4.89 3.30 16.06
C TRP A 254 3.77 2.97 17.05
N VAL A 255 4.10 2.14 18.04
CA VAL A 255 3.28 1.86 19.23
C VAL A 255 4.13 1.93 20.49
N GLY A 256 3.50 2.24 21.62
CA GLY A 256 4.12 2.29 22.93
C GLY A 256 4.91 3.56 23.22
N ILE A 257 5.45 3.63 24.44
CA ILE A 257 6.10 4.84 24.98
C ILE A 257 7.60 4.78 24.65
N PRO A 258 8.15 5.72 23.86
CA PRO A 258 9.56 5.70 23.43
C PRO A 258 10.50 6.13 24.57
N VAL A 259 10.60 5.30 25.61
CA VAL A 259 11.41 5.52 26.81
C VAL A 259 12.00 4.17 27.24
N ASP A 260 13.31 4.16 27.52
CA ASP A 260 14.00 2.95 27.98
C ASP A 260 13.26 2.29 29.17
N GLY A 261 13.05 0.97 29.06
CA GLY A 261 12.35 0.17 30.07
C GLY A 261 10.82 0.11 29.93
N PHE A 262 10.22 0.88 29.02
CA PHE A 262 8.81 0.74 28.63
C PHE A 262 8.67 -0.13 27.36
N ALA A 263 7.46 -0.59 27.09
CA ALA A 263 7.16 -1.30 25.85
C ALA A 263 6.96 -0.29 24.72
N HIS A 264 7.74 -0.44 23.65
CA HIS A 264 7.64 0.35 22.42
C HIS A 264 8.21 -0.43 21.25
N SER A 265 7.65 -0.21 20.06
CA SER A 265 8.15 -0.84 18.83
C SER A 265 7.57 -0.18 17.59
N ARG A 266 8.13 -0.54 16.44
CA ARG A 266 7.63 -0.28 15.09
C ARG A 266 7.11 -1.60 14.48
N PRO A 267 5.80 -1.87 14.55
CA PRO A 267 5.24 -3.13 14.06
C PRO A 267 5.36 -3.30 12.54
N THR A 268 5.38 -2.21 11.77
CA THR A 268 5.42 -2.22 10.31
C THR A 268 4.30 -3.13 9.75
N LEU A 269 4.63 -4.15 8.97
CA LEU A 269 3.68 -5.08 8.34
C LEU A 269 3.66 -6.44 9.03
N ILE A 270 4.25 -6.59 10.22
CA ILE A 270 4.24 -7.87 10.97
C ILE A 270 2.81 -8.44 11.14
N PRO A 271 1.78 -7.63 11.48
CA PRO A 271 0.42 -8.16 11.70
C PRO A 271 -0.25 -8.74 10.45
N VAL A 272 0.20 -8.37 9.24
CA VAL A 272 -0.36 -8.80 7.96
C VAL A 272 -0.35 -10.32 7.79
N ALA A 273 0.64 -11.00 8.39
CA ALA A 273 0.74 -12.47 8.39
C ALA A 273 -0.45 -13.16 9.06
N GLN A 274 -1.16 -12.46 9.95
CA GLN A 274 -2.30 -12.99 10.70
C GLN A 274 -3.63 -12.48 10.16
N LEU A 275 -3.68 -11.22 9.75
CA LEU A 275 -4.87 -10.55 9.23
C LEU A 275 -4.52 -9.67 8.03
N SER A 276 -4.85 -10.13 6.82
CA SER A 276 -4.61 -9.40 5.58
C SER A 276 -5.87 -8.71 5.07
N HIS A 277 -5.65 -7.67 4.26
CA HIS A 277 -6.70 -7.03 3.48
C HIS A 277 -7.15 -7.91 2.32
N THR A 278 -8.44 -7.87 2.05
CA THR A 278 -9.02 -8.39 0.81
C THR A 278 -9.83 -7.28 0.19
N THR A 279 -9.33 -6.73 -0.91
CA THR A 279 -9.98 -5.63 -1.62
C THR A 279 -11.22 -6.09 -2.36
N LEU A 280 -12.21 -5.20 -2.47
CA LEU A 280 -13.45 -5.42 -3.22
C LEU A 280 -13.21 -5.83 -4.69
N ILE A 281 -12.13 -5.32 -5.27
CA ILE A 281 -11.64 -5.69 -6.59
C ILE A 281 -10.29 -6.38 -6.41
N PRO A 282 -10.12 -7.64 -6.88
CA PRO A 282 -8.84 -8.34 -6.82
C PRO A 282 -7.72 -7.57 -7.55
N HIS A 283 -6.47 -7.95 -7.27
CA HIS A 283 -5.30 -7.40 -7.98
C HIS A 283 -5.09 -5.89 -7.82
N LYS A 284 -5.54 -5.30 -6.70
CA LYS A 284 -5.37 -3.86 -6.41
C LYS A 284 -4.52 -3.55 -5.17
N LEU A 285 -4.31 -4.51 -4.28
CA LEU A 285 -3.61 -4.29 -3.02
C LEU A 285 -2.09 -4.23 -3.19
N VAL A 286 -1.48 -3.23 -2.58
CA VAL A 286 -0.03 -3.07 -2.34
C VAL A 286 0.15 -2.74 -0.86
N TYR A 287 1.11 -3.37 -0.19
CA TYR A 287 1.50 -2.96 1.17
C TYR A 287 2.69 -2.03 1.14
N SER A 288 2.85 -1.23 2.19
CA SER A 288 3.91 -0.22 2.24
C SER A 288 4.55 -0.09 3.60
N ALA A 289 5.84 0.28 3.61
CA ALA A 289 6.67 0.36 4.81
C ALA A 289 7.77 1.41 4.67
N HIS A 290 8.12 2.06 5.78
CA HIS A 290 9.11 3.12 5.83
C HIS A 290 10.37 2.67 6.59
N PHE A 291 11.54 3.04 6.08
CA PHE A 291 12.83 2.71 6.71
C PHE A 291 13.83 3.86 6.56
N TYR A 292 14.22 4.46 7.66
CA TYR A 292 15.22 5.53 7.68
C TYR A 292 16.44 5.14 8.50
N SER A 293 17.63 5.60 8.09
CA SER A 293 18.88 5.28 8.79
C SER A 293 18.83 5.58 10.30
N TYR A 294 18.14 6.67 10.67
CA TYR A 294 18.04 7.16 12.04
C TYR A 294 16.93 6.52 12.89
N THR A 295 15.99 5.80 12.27
CA THR A 295 14.94 5.02 12.95
C THR A 295 15.43 3.61 13.24
N GLY A 296 14.70 2.82 14.01
CA GLY A 296 14.97 1.39 14.22
C GLY A 296 13.70 0.60 14.53
N PRO A 297 13.81 -0.73 14.73
CA PRO A 297 12.66 -1.56 15.08
C PRO A 297 12.05 -1.15 16.43
N ASN A 298 12.88 -0.68 17.37
CA ASN A 298 12.46 -0.13 18.66
C ASN A 298 13.05 1.27 18.91
N HIS A 299 13.53 1.95 17.86
CA HIS A 299 14.04 3.31 17.97
C HIS A 299 13.17 4.27 17.15
N SER A 300 12.58 5.27 17.80
CA SER A 300 11.62 6.19 17.17
C SER A 300 12.23 7.04 16.07
N GLY A 301 13.54 7.32 16.20
CA GLY A 301 14.26 8.27 15.35
C GLY A 301 14.61 9.56 16.07
N ALA A 302 14.10 9.76 17.28
CA ALA A 302 14.40 10.95 18.07
C ALA A 302 15.90 11.08 18.41
N THR A 303 16.31 12.33 18.62
CA THR A 303 17.56 12.68 19.28
C THR A 303 17.22 13.63 20.43
N GLY A 304 17.69 13.34 21.64
CA GLY A 304 17.31 14.06 22.85
C GLY A 304 16.01 13.53 23.49
N ILE A 305 14.98 14.38 23.62
CA ILE A 305 13.74 13.97 24.29
C ILE A 305 13.05 12.87 23.47
N GLY A 306 12.80 11.71 24.09
CA GLY A 306 12.20 10.54 23.45
C GLY A 306 13.20 9.67 22.67
N GLU A 307 14.51 9.94 22.78
CA GLU A 307 15.57 9.03 22.33
C GLU A 307 15.68 7.84 23.29
N THR A 308 15.81 6.62 22.75
CA THR A 308 16.02 5.39 23.50
C THR A 308 17.42 4.83 23.22
N SER A 309 17.85 3.87 24.05
CA SER A 309 19.12 3.15 23.86
C SER A 309 19.06 2.03 22.81
N ASP A 310 17.90 1.83 22.18
CA ASP A 310 17.69 0.85 21.12
C ASP A 310 18.53 1.18 19.87
N PRO A 311 19.01 0.16 19.13
CA PRO A 311 19.75 0.39 17.90
C PRO A 311 18.87 1.01 16.81
N ARG A 312 19.42 2.00 16.10
CA ARG A 312 18.89 2.48 14.83
C ARG A 312 19.25 1.50 13.72
N TYR A 313 18.58 1.57 12.57
CA TYR A 313 18.87 0.74 11.42
C TYR A 313 20.30 0.93 10.90
N ARG A 314 20.87 2.13 11.02
CA ARG A 314 22.29 2.38 10.70
C ARG A 314 23.28 1.75 11.67
N ASP A 315 22.83 1.38 12.88
CA ASP A 315 23.66 0.75 13.90
C ASP A 315 23.68 -0.78 13.75
N LEU A 316 22.77 -1.35 12.96
CA LEU A 316 22.69 -2.77 12.71
C LEU A 316 23.79 -3.25 11.77
N SER A 317 24.23 -4.50 11.98
CA SER A 317 25.01 -5.21 10.97
C SER A 317 24.21 -5.35 9.67
N ARG A 318 24.89 -5.60 8.54
CA ARG A 318 24.22 -5.83 7.26
C ARG A 318 23.20 -6.98 7.36
N ASP A 319 23.57 -8.08 7.99
CA ASP A 319 22.71 -9.25 8.09
C ASP A 319 21.49 -9.00 8.99
N ASP A 320 21.67 -8.28 10.10
CA ASP A 320 20.58 -7.89 10.99
C ASP A 320 19.62 -6.91 10.32
N LEU A 321 20.15 -5.90 9.60
CA LEU A 321 19.35 -4.98 8.81
C LEU A 321 18.51 -5.73 7.77
N PHE A 322 19.12 -6.67 7.03
CA PHE A 322 18.43 -7.47 6.02
C PHE A 322 17.36 -8.35 6.65
N SER A 323 17.67 -8.97 7.78
CA SER A 323 16.76 -9.83 8.53
C SER A 323 15.52 -9.04 9.00
N VAL A 324 15.73 -7.89 9.65
CA VAL A 324 14.65 -7.06 10.19
C VAL A 324 13.77 -6.48 9.08
N VAL A 325 14.34 -5.96 7.99
CA VAL A 325 13.53 -5.43 6.87
C VAL A 325 12.72 -6.55 6.19
N LYS A 326 13.30 -7.75 6.05
CA LYS A 326 12.58 -8.90 5.49
C LYS A 326 11.46 -9.37 6.40
N SER A 327 11.72 -9.57 7.69
CA SER A 327 10.73 -10.11 8.63
C SER A 327 9.64 -9.12 9.00
N SER A 328 9.91 -7.82 8.97
CA SER A 328 8.93 -6.78 9.30
C SER A 328 8.12 -6.26 8.10
N ALA A 329 8.62 -6.45 6.87
CA ALA A 329 7.96 -5.95 5.65
C ALA A 329 8.06 -6.90 4.46
N LEU A 330 9.27 -7.18 3.94
CA LEU A 330 9.39 -7.80 2.62
C LEU A 330 8.90 -9.26 2.56
N TYR A 331 8.71 -9.96 3.68
CA TYR A 331 8.13 -11.31 3.70
C TYR A 331 6.77 -11.35 2.98
N VAL A 332 5.98 -10.27 3.06
CA VAL A 332 4.69 -10.14 2.37
C VAL A 332 4.83 -10.34 0.86
N ALA A 333 5.91 -9.82 0.27
CA ALA A 333 6.21 -9.97 -1.16
C ALA A 333 7.04 -11.22 -1.47
N LEU A 334 7.87 -11.69 -0.53
CA LEU A 334 8.85 -12.76 -0.76
C LEU A 334 8.29 -14.16 -0.47
N THR A 335 7.19 -14.26 0.26
CA THR A 335 6.49 -15.52 0.51
C THR A 335 5.29 -15.62 -0.42
N SER A 336 5.35 -16.56 -1.37
CA SER A 336 4.30 -16.74 -2.39
C SER A 336 3.13 -17.60 -1.88
N GLN A 337 1.98 -17.44 -2.54
CA GLN A 337 0.77 -18.24 -2.29
C GLN A 337 0.26 -18.20 -0.84
N MET A 338 0.36 -17.05 -0.19
CA MET A 338 -0.22 -16.77 1.12
C MET A 338 -1.41 -15.82 0.97
N HIS A 339 -2.37 -15.84 1.91
CA HIS A 339 -3.50 -14.91 1.91
C HIS A 339 -3.10 -13.42 1.95
N TYR A 340 -1.86 -13.16 2.35
CA TYR A 340 -1.26 -11.83 2.39
C TYR A 340 -0.32 -11.52 1.23
N THR A 341 0.00 -12.48 0.34
CA THR A 341 0.98 -12.23 -0.74
C THR A 341 0.52 -11.07 -1.61
N ALA A 342 1.31 -10.00 -1.63
CA ALA A 342 1.07 -8.79 -2.40
C ALA A 342 2.40 -8.06 -2.66
N PRO A 343 2.46 -7.09 -3.58
CA PRO A 343 3.63 -6.23 -3.71
C PRO A 343 3.86 -5.44 -2.42
N VAL A 344 5.14 -5.22 -2.09
CA VAL A 344 5.56 -4.31 -1.02
C VAL A 344 6.31 -3.14 -1.67
N TRP A 345 5.80 -1.94 -1.46
CA TRP A 345 6.44 -0.69 -1.85
C TRP A 345 7.12 -0.06 -0.63
N ILE A 346 8.44 0.10 -0.65
CA ILE A 346 9.13 0.88 0.37
C ILE A 346 8.90 2.36 0.05
N SER A 347 7.74 2.90 0.45
CA SER A 347 7.22 4.22 0.03
C SER A 347 8.00 5.40 0.61
N GLU A 348 8.74 5.18 1.68
CA GLU A 348 9.72 6.12 2.20
C GLU A 348 10.97 5.41 2.71
N PHE A 349 12.11 5.91 2.26
CA PHE A 349 13.40 5.65 2.85
C PHE A 349 14.33 6.79 2.48
N GLY A 350 15.34 7.03 3.31
CA GLY A 350 16.27 8.10 3.04
C GLY A 350 17.39 8.20 4.07
N VAL A 351 18.39 8.96 3.67
CA VAL A 351 19.49 9.43 4.51
C VAL A 351 19.98 10.75 3.96
N ALA A 352 20.51 11.62 4.81
CA ALA A 352 21.15 12.85 4.37
C ALA A 352 22.33 12.56 3.43
N GLY A 353 22.58 13.45 2.47
CA GLY A 353 23.58 13.29 1.41
C GLY A 353 24.77 14.21 1.58
N ARG A 354 24.95 15.14 0.63
CA ARG A 354 26.13 16.01 0.42
C ARG A 354 26.83 16.53 1.67
N THR A 355 26.09 16.95 2.69
CA THR A 355 26.64 17.50 3.94
C THR A 355 26.91 16.46 5.02
N ASP A 356 26.32 15.27 4.88
CA ASP A 356 26.46 14.17 5.81
C ASP A 356 27.60 13.23 5.37
N ASN A 357 28.54 13.04 6.27
CA ASN A 357 29.71 12.18 6.08
C ASN A 357 29.80 11.10 7.15
N LEU A 358 28.73 10.83 7.90
CA LEU A 358 28.73 9.80 8.91
C LEU A 358 28.91 8.42 8.26
N ALA A 359 29.93 7.68 8.72
CA ALA A 359 30.26 6.37 8.18
C ALA A 359 29.11 5.37 8.30
N LEU A 360 28.34 5.43 9.40
CA LEU A 360 27.17 4.58 9.63
C LEU A 360 26.05 4.85 8.63
N ASP A 361 25.78 6.12 8.33
CA ASP A 361 24.74 6.51 7.37
C ASP A 361 25.11 6.11 5.93
N ARG A 362 26.39 6.25 5.55
CA ARG A 362 26.91 5.77 4.27
C ARG A 362 26.87 4.24 4.16
N ALA A 363 27.21 3.53 5.23
CA ALA A 363 27.14 2.07 5.28
C ALA A 363 25.68 1.58 5.20
N TRP A 364 24.77 2.21 5.92
CA TRP A 364 23.34 1.93 5.85
C TRP A 364 22.80 2.13 4.44
N TRP A 365 23.13 3.26 3.79
CA TRP A 365 22.71 3.52 2.40
C TRP A 365 23.15 2.42 1.45
N GLN A 366 24.43 2.04 1.48
CA GLN A 366 24.93 0.97 0.62
C GLN A 366 24.22 -0.36 0.91
N ASN A 367 24.07 -0.73 2.17
CA ASN A 367 23.41 -1.98 2.57
C ASN A 367 21.93 -1.99 2.17
N PHE A 368 21.20 -0.91 2.42
CA PHE A 368 19.77 -0.82 2.13
C PHE A 368 19.52 -0.82 0.62
N MET A 369 20.31 -0.09 -0.17
CA MET A 369 20.23 -0.10 -1.62
C MET A 369 20.56 -1.49 -2.20
N ASP A 370 21.56 -2.18 -1.66
CA ASP A 370 21.85 -3.57 -2.03
C ASP A 370 20.67 -4.51 -1.72
N LEU A 371 19.96 -4.31 -0.60
CA LEU A 371 18.78 -5.10 -0.26
C LEU A 371 17.65 -4.87 -1.28
N LEU A 372 17.38 -3.62 -1.65
CA LEU A 372 16.37 -3.27 -2.66
C LEU A 372 16.70 -3.89 -4.02
N ALA A 373 17.98 -3.89 -4.41
CA ALA A 373 18.45 -4.55 -5.63
C ALA A 373 18.28 -6.08 -5.56
N GLN A 374 18.75 -6.71 -4.48
CA GLN A 374 18.71 -8.17 -4.32
C GLN A 374 17.28 -8.73 -4.27
N THR A 375 16.34 -7.94 -3.77
CA THR A 375 14.95 -8.39 -3.61
C THR A 375 14.03 -7.96 -4.75
N ASP A 376 14.52 -7.16 -5.71
CA ASP A 376 13.69 -6.51 -6.74
C ASP A 376 12.50 -5.74 -6.11
N ALA A 377 12.78 -5.02 -5.01
CA ALA A 377 11.77 -4.25 -4.30
C ALA A 377 11.37 -3.00 -5.10
N ASP A 378 10.09 -2.65 -4.98
CA ASP A 378 9.55 -1.35 -5.35
C ASP A 378 9.91 -0.35 -4.23
N TYR A 379 10.24 0.90 -4.58
CA TYR A 379 10.71 1.90 -3.62
C TYR A 379 10.26 3.31 -3.94
N ALA A 380 10.30 4.22 -2.96
CA ALA A 380 10.22 5.66 -3.15
C ALA A 380 11.10 6.42 -2.15
N PHE A 381 12.04 7.20 -2.68
CA PHE A 381 12.98 7.97 -1.85
C PHE A 381 12.30 9.19 -1.22
N TRP A 382 12.66 9.52 0.02
CA TRP A 382 12.23 10.73 0.70
C TRP A 382 13.39 11.69 1.05
N PRO A 383 13.30 12.99 0.69
CA PRO A 383 12.42 13.62 -0.30
C PRO A 383 13.12 13.84 -1.66
N LEU A 384 12.35 14.12 -2.71
CA LEU A 384 12.93 14.47 -4.01
C LEU A 384 13.40 15.91 -4.09
N VAL A 385 12.60 16.86 -3.60
CA VAL A 385 12.84 18.30 -3.74
C VAL A 385 13.20 18.92 -2.41
N GLY A 386 14.20 19.81 -2.41
CA GLY A 386 14.61 20.61 -1.26
C GLY A 386 15.43 21.82 -1.67
N TYR A 387 15.87 22.59 -0.68
CA TYR A 387 16.71 23.77 -0.87
C TYR A 387 18.08 23.59 -0.21
N LEU A 388 19.13 23.93 -0.96
CA LEU A 388 20.50 24.07 -0.46
C LEU A 388 21.10 25.38 -0.96
N ASP A 389 21.92 26.01 -0.13
CA ASP A 389 22.83 27.05 -0.58
C ASP A 389 23.86 26.43 -1.54
N ALA A 390 23.98 26.97 -2.75
CA ALA A 390 24.81 26.35 -3.78
C ALA A 390 26.31 26.42 -3.48
N THR A 391 26.75 27.30 -2.59
CA THR A 391 28.18 27.47 -2.26
C THR A 391 28.55 26.65 -1.04
N THR A 392 27.81 26.80 0.05
CA THR A 392 28.07 26.21 1.36
C THR A 392 27.46 24.82 1.52
N LEU A 393 26.54 24.44 0.63
CA LEU A 393 25.74 23.21 0.73
C LEU A 393 24.87 23.14 1.99
N ALA A 394 24.68 24.24 2.73
CA ALA A 394 23.80 24.27 3.89
C ALA A 394 22.32 24.22 3.48
N GLY A 395 21.47 23.56 4.28
CA GLY A 395 20.02 23.45 4.05
C GLY A 395 19.51 22.02 4.20
N ASN A 396 18.50 21.64 3.41
CA ASN A 396 17.94 20.30 3.39
C ASN A 396 18.87 19.31 2.66
N GLY A 397 19.85 18.77 3.39
CA GLY A 397 20.78 17.76 2.87
C GLY A 397 20.15 16.43 2.46
N TRP A 398 18.84 16.22 2.70
CA TRP A 398 18.15 14.98 2.39
C TRP A 398 17.68 14.90 0.95
N ALA A 399 17.26 16.02 0.34
CA ALA A 399 16.68 15.99 -0.99
C ALA A 399 17.67 15.51 -2.07
N LEU A 400 17.16 14.78 -3.06
CA LEU A 400 17.97 14.38 -4.23
C LEU A 400 18.16 15.54 -5.21
N MET A 401 17.17 16.42 -5.32
CA MET A 401 17.12 17.55 -6.23
C MET A 401 16.98 18.85 -5.44
N ASN A 402 18.10 19.56 -5.31
CA ASN A 402 18.15 20.82 -4.59
C ASN A 402 18.16 22.01 -5.55
N TRP A 403 17.43 23.05 -5.18
CA TRP A 403 17.32 24.29 -5.94
C TRP A 403 17.63 25.49 -5.06
N GLU A 404 18.25 26.52 -5.64
CA GLU A 404 18.32 27.82 -4.98
C GLU A 404 16.94 28.48 -4.91
N LYS A 405 16.71 29.28 -3.86
CA LYS A 405 15.51 30.12 -3.69
C LYS A 405 15.54 31.36 -4.60
N THR A 406 15.72 31.14 -5.89
CA THR A 406 15.80 32.17 -6.93
C THR A 406 14.75 31.91 -7.99
N VAL A 407 13.88 32.89 -8.26
CA VAL A 407 12.82 32.77 -9.28
C VAL A 407 13.43 32.45 -10.65
N GLY A 408 12.98 31.36 -11.28
CA GLY A 408 13.52 30.80 -12.53
C GLY A 408 14.38 29.54 -12.33
N GLY A 409 14.70 29.22 -11.06
CA GLY A 409 15.30 27.98 -10.61
C GLY A 409 16.77 28.06 -10.21
N GLY A 410 17.41 29.24 -10.30
CA GLY A 410 18.80 29.48 -9.87
C GLY A 410 19.79 28.38 -10.26
N THR A 411 20.79 28.16 -9.40
CA THR A 411 21.65 26.97 -9.47
C THR A 411 20.91 25.74 -8.95
N ARG A 412 21.03 24.62 -9.67
CA ARG A 412 20.54 23.29 -9.24
C ARG A 412 21.69 22.44 -8.73
N LYS A 413 21.45 21.65 -7.68
CA LYS A 413 22.29 20.52 -7.26
C LYS A 413 21.49 19.22 -7.18
N GLY A 414 21.53 18.45 -8.25
CA GLY A 414 20.90 17.15 -8.40
C GLY A 414 21.84 15.99 -8.08
N LEU A 415 21.28 14.85 -7.70
CA LEU A 415 22.01 13.63 -7.30
C LEU A 415 23.13 13.25 -8.28
N LEU A 416 22.93 13.46 -9.58
CA LEU A 416 23.87 13.06 -10.63
C LEU A 416 24.89 14.14 -11.01
N ASP A 417 24.94 15.27 -10.29
CA ASP A 417 25.90 16.36 -10.54
C ASP A 417 27.32 16.07 -10.04
N GLY A 418 27.54 14.91 -9.39
CA GLY A 418 28.87 14.41 -9.03
C GLY A 418 29.35 14.80 -7.62
N ASP A 419 28.55 15.56 -6.85
CA ASP A 419 28.87 15.98 -5.48
C ASP A 419 28.10 15.22 -4.39
N ASP A 420 27.24 14.27 -4.78
CA ASP A 420 26.43 13.47 -3.87
C ASP A 420 26.88 12.01 -3.86
N TRP A 421 27.41 11.56 -2.72
CA TRP A 421 27.94 10.21 -2.56
C TRP A 421 26.88 9.11 -2.67
N ARG A 422 25.58 9.46 -2.57
CA ARG A 422 24.48 8.52 -2.72
C ARG A 422 24.33 8.00 -4.15
N ALA A 423 24.83 8.75 -5.14
CA ALA A 423 24.64 8.51 -6.57
C ALA A 423 25.11 7.12 -7.04
N THR A 424 26.21 6.60 -6.48
CA THR A 424 26.76 5.30 -6.89
C THR A 424 25.78 4.16 -6.63
N ALA A 425 25.28 4.03 -5.38
CA ALA A 425 24.33 2.98 -5.03
C ALA A 425 22.94 3.22 -5.67
N TRP A 426 22.55 4.49 -5.88
CA TRP A 426 21.35 4.83 -6.65
C TRP A 426 21.39 4.25 -8.07
N ASN A 427 22.49 4.52 -8.79
CA ASN A 427 22.69 4.00 -10.15
C ASN A 427 22.77 2.47 -10.17
N GLN A 428 23.30 1.84 -9.12
CA GLN A 428 23.34 0.38 -8.99
C GLN A 428 21.92 -0.22 -8.91
N VAL A 429 21.02 0.37 -8.11
CA VAL A 429 19.63 -0.10 -8.01
C VAL A 429 18.85 0.14 -9.30
N LEU A 430 19.04 1.31 -9.94
CA LEU A 430 18.39 1.65 -11.20
C LEU A 430 18.76 0.71 -12.35
N ASN A 431 20.04 0.35 -12.46
CA ASN A 431 20.57 -0.49 -13.52
C ASN A 431 20.65 -1.98 -13.13
N GLY A 432 20.24 -2.31 -11.91
CA GLY A 432 20.24 -3.67 -11.38
C GLY A 432 19.21 -4.56 -12.07
N ASN A 433 19.44 -5.88 -11.97
CA ASN A 433 18.49 -6.86 -12.49
C ASN A 433 17.13 -6.71 -11.78
N SER A 434 16.07 -6.69 -12.57
CA SER A 434 14.68 -6.69 -12.10
C SER A 434 13.84 -7.55 -13.03
N ALA A 435 12.68 -8.02 -12.55
CA ALA A 435 11.71 -8.64 -13.45
C ALA A 435 11.30 -7.63 -14.54
N THR A 436 11.17 -8.10 -15.78
CA THR A 436 10.79 -7.27 -16.93
C THR A 436 9.82 -8.02 -17.83
N GLY A 437 9.09 -7.29 -18.67
CA GLY A 437 8.12 -7.89 -19.60
C GLY A 437 6.90 -8.48 -18.88
N GLN A 438 6.22 -9.40 -19.55
CA GLN A 438 4.94 -9.96 -19.09
C GLN A 438 5.11 -10.81 -17.82
N ILE A 439 4.37 -10.46 -16.78
CA ILE A 439 4.29 -11.26 -15.55
C ILE A 439 3.14 -12.25 -15.69
N ALA A 440 3.39 -13.54 -15.47
CA ALA A 440 2.35 -14.56 -15.49
C ALA A 440 1.26 -14.25 -14.46
N SER A 441 0.00 -14.58 -14.78
CA SER A 441 -1.04 -14.56 -13.76
C SER A 441 -0.65 -15.52 -12.65
N VAL A 442 -0.77 -15.08 -11.40
CA VAL A 442 -0.52 -15.94 -10.25
C VAL A 442 -1.85 -16.31 -9.59
N PRO A 443 -1.92 -17.48 -8.94
CA PRO A 443 -3.10 -17.83 -8.18
C PRO A 443 -3.30 -16.90 -6.96
N GLU A 444 -4.55 -16.58 -6.67
CA GLU A 444 -4.94 -15.67 -5.58
C GLU A 444 -5.36 -16.45 -4.33
N TRP A 445 -4.98 -15.90 -3.19
CA TRP A 445 -5.43 -16.34 -1.87
C TRP A 445 -5.89 -15.10 -1.10
N LYS A 446 -7.11 -15.14 -0.57
CA LYS A 446 -7.72 -14.00 0.12
C LYS A 446 -8.43 -14.43 1.39
N GLN A 447 -8.11 -13.77 2.49
CA GLN A 447 -8.73 -14.01 3.78
C GLN A 447 -10.02 -13.18 3.89
N LEU A 448 -11.09 -13.76 4.42
CA LEU A 448 -12.25 -13.00 4.88
C LEU A 448 -12.25 -12.96 6.40
N ASN A 449 -12.75 -11.87 6.96
CA ASN A 449 -12.74 -11.61 8.40
C ASN A 449 -14.09 -11.05 8.86
N LEU A 450 -14.83 -11.77 9.71
CA LEU A 450 -16.08 -11.30 10.30
C LEU A 450 -15.95 -10.98 11.79
N ASP A 451 -14.73 -10.77 12.30
CA ASP A 451 -14.48 -10.65 13.74
C ASP A 451 -15.27 -9.48 14.34
N HIS A 452 -15.49 -8.42 13.53
CA HIS A 452 -16.11 -7.16 13.95
C HIS A 452 -17.24 -6.65 13.04
N GLY A 453 -17.75 -7.46 12.11
CA GLY A 453 -18.84 -7.03 11.22
C GLY A 453 -18.92 -7.77 9.89
N ASP A 454 -19.72 -7.23 8.97
CA ASP A 454 -19.84 -7.73 7.60
C ASP A 454 -18.53 -7.51 6.81
N PHE A 455 -18.16 -8.51 6.00
CA PHE A 455 -16.97 -8.51 5.15
C PHE A 455 -17.29 -9.06 3.77
N ILE A 456 -18.16 -8.35 3.06
CA ILE A 456 -18.68 -8.74 1.75
C ILE A 456 -17.72 -8.23 0.68
N GLN A 457 -16.76 -9.01 0.20
CA GLN A 457 -15.78 -8.54 -0.79
C GLN A 457 -16.20 -8.78 -2.24
N SER A 458 -17.50 -8.84 -2.50
CA SER A 458 -18.09 -9.01 -3.83
C SER A 458 -18.87 -7.75 -4.25
N GLN A 459 -18.56 -7.22 -5.44
CA GLN A 459 -19.29 -6.09 -6.00
C GLN A 459 -20.73 -6.48 -6.31
N TYR A 460 -20.93 -7.66 -6.86
CA TYR A 460 -22.26 -8.17 -7.18
C TYR A 460 -23.15 -8.32 -5.95
N VAL A 461 -22.64 -8.93 -4.87
CA VAL A 461 -23.42 -9.15 -3.65
C VAL A 461 -23.80 -7.82 -3.02
N ARG A 462 -22.87 -6.86 -2.93
CA ARG A 462 -23.15 -5.50 -2.41
C ARG A 462 -24.22 -4.78 -3.23
N ALA A 463 -24.18 -4.91 -4.56
CA ALA A 463 -25.10 -4.20 -5.44
C ALA A 463 -26.50 -4.84 -5.51
N ASN A 464 -26.63 -6.15 -5.29
CA ASN A 464 -27.87 -6.89 -5.64
C ASN A 464 -28.58 -7.56 -4.46
N LEU A 465 -27.91 -7.86 -3.35
CA LEU A 465 -28.49 -8.69 -2.29
C LEU A 465 -28.88 -7.94 -1.01
N GLY A 466 -28.39 -6.71 -0.81
CA GLY A 466 -28.65 -5.94 0.41
C GLY A 466 -28.29 -6.73 1.69
N ASP A 467 -29.08 -6.54 2.75
CA ASP A 467 -28.96 -7.30 4.00
C ASP A 467 -29.64 -8.68 3.86
N TRP A 468 -28.94 -9.65 3.26
CA TRP A 468 -29.51 -10.96 2.92
C TRP A 468 -29.66 -11.93 4.10
N ASP A 469 -29.19 -11.57 5.30
CA ASP A 469 -29.40 -12.34 6.53
C ASP A 469 -29.39 -11.38 7.74
N SER A 470 -30.54 -10.77 8.02
CA SER A 470 -30.60 -9.62 8.92
C SER A 470 -30.21 -9.93 10.36
N GLY A 471 -29.25 -9.16 10.90
CA GLY A 471 -28.67 -9.38 12.24
C GLY A 471 -27.61 -10.49 12.31
N ALA A 472 -27.14 -11.00 11.17
CA ALA A 472 -25.97 -11.86 11.07
C ALA A 472 -24.76 -11.06 10.53
N PHE A 473 -23.55 -11.50 10.84
CA PHE A 473 -22.34 -11.04 10.14
C PHE A 473 -22.11 -11.88 8.89
N LYS A 474 -21.75 -11.23 7.77
CA LYS A 474 -21.78 -11.79 6.41
C LYS A 474 -20.44 -11.65 5.70
N ALA A 475 -19.87 -12.76 5.26
CA ALA A 475 -18.67 -12.79 4.44
C ALA A 475 -18.98 -13.27 3.02
N ASN A 476 -18.34 -12.66 2.03
CA ASN A 476 -18.35 -13.19 0.66
C ASN A 476 -16.99 -12.96 0.00
N CYS A 477 -16.51 -13.95 -0.74
CA CYS A 477 -15.31 -13.84 -1.56
C CYS A 477 -15.47 -12.78 -2.66
N PRO A 478 -14.38 -12.22 -3.20
CA PRO A 478 -14.43 -11.50 -4.46
C PRO A 478 -15.07 -12.29 -5.60
N ASP A 479 -15.69 -11.58 -6.54
CA ASP A 479 -16.57 -12.12 -7.59
C ASP A 479 -15.95 -13.26 -8.42
N ASN A 480 -14.63 -13.25 -8.61
CA ASN A 480 -13.89 -14.26 -9.36
C ASN A 480 -13.24 -15.36 -8.49
N LEU A 481 -13.42 -15.31 -7.17
CA LEU A 481 -12.88 -16.28 -6.23
C LEU A 481 -13.99 -17.16 -5.65
N ARG A 482 -13.61 -18.31 -5.11
CA ARG A 482 -14.52 -19.22 -4.38
C ARG A 482 -14.06 -19.41 -2.95
N LEU A 483 -15.00 -19.70 -2.05
CA LEU A 483 -14.68 -20.14 -0.71
C LEU A 483 -14.02 -21.53 -0.80
N ILE A 484 -12.87 -21.69 -0.16
CA ILE A 484 -12.12 -22.95 -0.17
C ILE A 484 -11.87 -23.52 1.23
N GLY A 485 -11.91 -22.66 2.25
CA GLY A 485 -11.71 -23.08 3.63
C GLY A 485 -12.41 -22.20 4.65
N LEU A 486 -12.70 -22.79 5.79
CA LEU A 486 -13.35 -22.17 6.95
C LEU A 486 -12.57 -22.54 8.22
N SER A 487 -12.63 -21.66 9.22
CA SER A 487 -12.16 -21.98 10.55
C SER A 487 -13.29 -22.47 11.46
N HIS A 488 -12.96 -23.33 12.42
CA HIS A 488 -13.80 -23.63 13.57
C HIS A 488 -13.65 -22.52 14.61
N GLY A 489 -14.73 -22.13 15.28
CA GLY A 489 -14.71 -21.18 16.41
C GLY A 489 -14.36 -19.73 16.08
N SER A 490 -13.69 -19.47 14.96
CA SER A 490 -13.38 -18.15 14.42
C SER A 490 -14.33 -17.76 13.30
N THR A 491 -14.31 -16.48 12.97
CA THR A 491 -15.15 -15.90 11.92
C THR A 491 -14.42 -15.76 10.58
N ARG A 492 -13.20 -16.30 10.48
CA ARG A 492 -12.30 -16.16 9.32
C ARG A 492 -12.44 -17.30 8.31
N SER A 493 -12.14 -16.98 7.04
CA SER A 493 -12.21 -17.95 5.95
C SER A 493 -11.20 -17.64 4.85
N LEU A 494 -11.08 -18.58 3.90
CA LEU A 494 -10.13 -18.46 2.79
C LEU A 494 -10.85 -18.58 1.44
N CYS A 495 -10.47 -17.70 0.53
CA CYS A 495 -10.93 -17.66 -0.85
C CYS A 495 -9.78 -17.90 -1.83
N THR A 496 -10.08 -18.48 -2.98
CA THR A 496 -9.08 -18.71 -4.03
C THR A 496 -9.68 -18.91 -5.42
N ASP A 497 -8.87 -18.71 -6.45
CA ASP A 497 -9.10 -19.16 -7.83
C ASP A 497 -8.18 -20.31 -8.25
N VAL A 498 -7.25 -20.75 -7.39
CA VAL A 498 -6.28 -21.80 -7.72
C VAL A 498 -6.99 -23.06 -8.20
N GLY A 499 -6.42 -23.70 -9.22
CA GLY A 499 -6.84 -24.99 -9.78
C GLY A 499 -8.10 -24.96 -10.65
N LEU A 500 -9.03 -24.05 -10.40
CA LEU A 500 -10.32 -23.98 -11.11
C LEU A 500 -10.58 -22.66 -11.86
N GLY A 501 -9.77 -21.64 -11.62
CA GLY A 501 -9.94 -20.30 -12.19
C GLY A 501 -11.23 -19.62 -11.74
N ASN A 502 -11.70 -18.66 -12.53
CA ASN A 502 -13.01 -18.05 -12.33
C ASN A 502 -14.13 -19.05 -12.71
N LEU A 503 -14.82 -19.57 -11.69
CA LEU A 503 -15.96 -20.46 -11.86
C LEU A 503 -17.29 -19.71 -11.99
N TRP A 504 -17.36 -18.44 -11.61
CA TRP A 504 -18.64 -17.75 -11.44
C TRP A 504 -19.28 -17.38 -12.78
N ASN A 505 -20.62 -17.41 -12.84
CA ASN A 505 -21.39 -17.04 -14.03
C ASN A 505 -22.28 -15.79 -13.87
N GLY A 506 -22.17 -15.06 -12.76
CA GLY A 506 -22.98 -13.86 -12.52
C GLY A 506 -24.25 -14.08 -11.71
N ALA A 507 -24.48 -15.26 -11.12
CA ALA A 507 -25.64 -15.52 -10.26
C ALA A 507 -25.24 -16.08 -8.89
N THR A 508 -26.03 -15.74 -7.87
CA THR A 508 -25.89 -16.23 -6.50
C THR A 508 -27.24 -16.64 -5.91
N GLN A 509 -27.20 -17.49 -4.88
CA GLN A 509 -28.35 -17.93 -4.14
C GLN A 509 -27.97 -18.17 -2.67
N THR A 510 -28.83 -17.77 -1.74
CA THR A 510 -28.66 -18.08 -0.31
C THR A 510 -29.31 -19.41 0.07
N VAL A 511 -28.69 -20.12 1.03
CA VAL A 511 -29.13 -21.41 1.56
C VAL A 511 -29.09 -21.35 3.09
N TRP A 512 -30.21 -21.59 3.75
CA TRP A 512 -30.39 -21.48 5.21
C TRP A 512 -31.07 -22.71 5.83
N ASP A 513 -31.24 -23.78 5.06
CA ASP A 513 -31.78 -25.06 5.50
C ASP A 513 -31.18 -26.23 4.72
N GLU A 514 -31.62 -27.45 5.02
CA GLU A 514 -31.11 -28.68 4.41
C GLU A 514 -31.79 -29.03 3.06
N ARG A 515 -32.52 -28.10 2.41
CA ARG A 515 -33.35 -28.43 1.23
C ARG A 515 -32.59 -29.01 0.03
N TYR A 516 -31.27 -28.78 -0.05
CA TYR A 516 -30.39 -29.27 -1.11
C TYR A 516 -29.50 -30.43 -0.68
N VAL A 517 -29.73 -30.98 0.52
CA VAL A 517 -28.97 -32.15 1.01
C VAL A 517 -29.52 -33.41 0.37
N SER A 518 -28.75 -34.01 -0.55
CA SER A 518 -29.11 -35.27 -1.23
C SER A 518 -28.64 -36.53 -0.49
N ASN A 519 -27.66 -36.41 0.40
CA ASN A 519 -27.04 -37.49 1.16
C ASN A 519 -26.54 -36.97 2.51
N ASP A 520 -26.55 -37.81 3.55
CA ASP A 520 -26.08 -37.44 4.89
C ASP A 520 -24.55 -37.45 4.99
N TRP A 521 -23.90 -36.47 4.34
CA TRP A 521 -22.45 -36.36 4.28
C TRP A 521 -21.81 -35.96 5.63
N ALA A 522 -22.58 -35.39 6.56
CA ALA A 522 -22.13 -35.06 7.92
C ALA A 522 -23.19 -35.52 8.94
N SER A 523 -23.15 -36.81 9.26
CA SER A 523 -24.18 -37.43 10.08
C SER A 523 -24.25 -36.84 11.49
N GLY A 524 -25.46 -36.50 11.92
CA GLY A 524 -25.74 -35.86 13.21
C GLY A 524 -25.53 -34.35 13.26
N TYR A 525 -25.17 -33.71 12.14
CA TYR A 525 -25.01 -32.26 12.01
C TYR A 525 -26.05 -31.67 11.06
N THR A 526 -26.36 -30.38 11.23
CA THR A 526 -27.12 -29.58 10.26
C THR A 526 -26.21 -29.23 9.10
N LYS A 527 -26.70 -29.34 7.86
CA LYS A 527 -25.95 -29.18 6.62
C LYS A 527 -26.60 -28.13 5.71
N TYR A 528 -25.87 -27.06 5.41
CA TYR A 528 -26.27 -26.13 4.35
C TYR A 528 -25.46 -26.45 3.09
N THR A 529 -26.11 -27.11 2.13
CA THR A 529 -25.52 -27.58 0.88
C THR A 529 -25.95 -26.68 -0.28
N CYS A 530 -25.01 -26.32 -1.15
CA CYS A 530 -25.31 -25.57 -2.35
C CYS A 530 -26.10 -26.43 -3.37
N PRO A 531 -27.00 -25.82 -4.17
CA PRO A 531 -27.67 -26.53 -5.25
C PRO A 531 -26.70 -27.12 -6.27
N SER A 532 -27.18 -28.05 -7.11
CA SER A 532 -26.38 -28.57 -8.24
C SER A 532 -25.88 -27.44 -9.14
N ASN A 533 -24.60 -27.50 -9.53
CA ASN A 533 -23.88 -26.46 -10.28
C ASN A 533 -23.67 -25.14 -9.54
N PHE A 534 -23.76 -25.16 -8.21
CA PHE A 534 -23.34 -24.06 -7.36
C PHE A 534 -22.23 -24.50 -6.40
N TYR A 535 -21.44 -23.53 -5.94
CA TYR A 535 -20.41 -23.70 -4.93
C TYR A 535 -20.52 -22.58 -3.90
N ALA A 536 -20.02 -22.78 -2.68
CA ALA A 536 -20.04 -21.75 -1.65
C ALA A 536 -19.08 -20.59 -2.03
N ALA A 537 -19.61 -19.37 -2.01
CA ALA A 537 -18.85 -18.14 -2.20
C ALA A 537 -18.74 -17.31 -0.92
N GLY A 538 -19.50 -17.67 0.12
CA GLY A 538 -19.53 -16.95 1.38
C GLY A 538 -20.50 -17.60 2.36
N PHE A 539 -20.66 -16.97 3.52
CA PHE A 539 -21.47 -17.48 4.62
C PHE A 539 -21.85 -16.35 5.58
N ALA A 540 -22.84 -16.61 6.42
CA ALA A 540 -23.23 -15.73 7.52
C ALA A 540 -23.25 -16.47 8.85
N ILE A 541 -22.97 -15.71 9.92
CA ILE A 541 -22.95 -16.20 11.29
C ILE A 541 -23.73 -15.30 12.24
N ARG A 542 -24.32 -15.90 13.28
CA ARG A 542 -24.94 -15.22 14.42
C ARG A 542 -24.19 -15.61 15.69
N GLY A 543 -23.33 -14.71 16.18
CA GLY A 543 -22.25 -15.12 17.06
C GLY A 543 -21.33 -16.06 16.30
N SER A 544 -21.13 -17.29 16.77
CA SER A 544 -20.41 -18.32 16.01
C SER A 544 -21.32 -19.25 15.19
N LYS A 545 -22.65 -19.17 15.35
CA LYS A 545 -23.58 -20.09 14.69
C LYS A 545 -23.71 -19.78 13.20
N VAL A 546 -23.43 -20.75 12.33
CA VAL A 546 -23.74 -20.64 10.89
C VAL A 546 -25.24 -20.45 10.70
N SER A 547 -25.63 -19.40 9.97
CA SER A 547 -27.03 -19.06 9.69
C SER A 547 -27.40 -19.23 8.22
N THR A 548 -26.49 -18.92 7.31
CA THR A 548 -26.72 -18.98 5.86
C THR A 548 -25.40 -19.26 5.13
N VAL A 549 -25.46 -19.97 4.01
CA VAL A 549 -24.39 -20.08 3.01
C VAL A 549 -24.83 -19.35 1.75
N ILE A 550 -23.97 -18.51 1.20
CA ILE A 550 -24.19 -17.92 -0.13
C ILE A 550 -23.45 -18.76 -1.17
N CYS A 551 -24.22 -19.26 -2.12
CA CYS A 551 -23.79 -20.14 -3.18
C CYS A 551 -23.73 -19.37 -4.50
N ALA A 552 -22.59 -19.43 -5.18
CA ALA A 552 -22.39 -18.87 -6.51
C ALA A 552 -22.61 -19.95 -7.58
N ARG A 553 -23.31 -19.58 -8.66
CA ARG A 553 -23.57 -20.50 -9.77
C ARG A 553 -22.34 -20.60 -10.66
N ALA A 554 -21.95 -21.82 -11.02
CA ALA A 554 -20.82 -22.06 -11.88
C ALA A 554 -21.14 -21.82 -13.37
N ASN A 555 -20.12 -21.43 -14.13
CA ASN A 555 -20.13 -21.28 -15.59
C ASN A 555 -19.96 -22.61 -16.34
N LYS A 556 -19.85 -23.71 -15.60
CA LYS A 556 -19.73 -25.07 -16.10
C LYS A 556 -20.48 -26.04 -15.20
N THR A 557 -20.77 -27.23 -15.69
CA THR A 557 -21.31 -28.31 -14.86
C THR A 557 -20.28 -28.71 -13.80
N LEU A 558 -20.71 -28.77 -12.55
CA LEU A 558 -19.88 -29.23 -11.44
C LEU A 558 -20.17 -30.70 -11.11
N GLY A 559 -19.18 -31.39 -10.55
CA GLY A 559 -19.40 -32.73 -10.00
C GLY A 559 -20.36 -32.72 -8.82
N THR A 560 -20.85 -33.90 -8.46
CA THR A 560 -21.75 -34.12 -7.33
C THR A 560 -21.15 -35.03 -6.27
N ASN A 561 -20.00 -35.66 -6.57
CA ASN A 561 -19.31 -36.56 -5.66
C ASN A 561 -18.31 -35.75 -4.84
N GLY A 562 -18.43 -35.84 -3.53
CA GLY A 562 -17.56 -35.15 -2.60
C GLY A 562 -17.28 -35.94 -1.34
N ARG A 563 -16.36 -35.39 -0.55
CA ARG A 563 -15.91 -35.92 0.74
C ARG A 563 -16.11 -34.88 1.83
N THR A 564 -16.32 -35.36 3.05
CA THR A 564 -16.46 -34.50 4.22
C THR A 564 -15.11 -34.24 4.85
N VAL A 565 -14.81 -32.97 5.11
CA VAL A 565 -13.59 -32.52 5.80
C VAL A 565 -14.00 -31.98 7.16
N TRP A 566 -13.67 -32.73 8.21
CA TRP A 566 -13.94 -32.37 9.61
C TRP A 566 -12.79 -31.57 10.18
N PHE A 567 -13.10 -30.45 10.84
CA PHE A 567 -12.09 -29.58 11.46
C PHE A 567 -12.54 -29.02 12.82
N ASP A 568 -13.52 -29.65 13.47
CA ASP A 568 -14.00 -29.30 14.81
C ASP A 568 -13.06 -29.78 15.94
N ARG A 569 -12.08 -30.64 15.62
CA ARG A 569 -11.15 -31.24 16.61
C ARG A 569 -9.68 -31.16 16.21
N GLY A 570 -9.36 -30.48 15.11
CA GLY A 570 -8.02 -30.35 14.57
C GLY A 570 -8.03 -29.75 13.16
N ASP A 571 -6.86 -29.31 12.69
CA ASP A 571 -6.69 -28.87 11.31
C ASP A 571 -6.89 -30.04 10.33
N ALA A 572 -7.68 -29.80 9.30
CA ALA A 572 -7.88 -30.72 8.18
C ALA A 572 -7.81 -29.94 6.86
N ARG A 573 -6.59 -29.60 6.46
CA ARG A 573 -6.30 -28.86 5.24
C ARG A 573 -5.67 -29.77 4.21
N ALA A 574 -6.09 -29.62 2.95
CA ALA A 574 -5.50 -30.38 1.84
C ALA A 574 -4.03 -29.99 1.57
N ASP A 575 -3.67 -28.73 1.86
CA ASP A 575 -2.32 -28.18 1.72
C ASP A 575 -2.10 -26.98 2.67
N GLN A 576 -0.89 -26.41 2.64
CA GLN A 576 -0.51 -25.22 3.40
C GLN A 576 -0.66 -23.92 2.59
N LEU A 577 -1.21 -23.99 1.37
CA LEU A 577 -1.40 -22.82 0.53
C LEU A 577 -2.46 -21.90 1.13
N GLY A 578 -2.32 -20.61 0.84
CA GLY A 578 -3.08 -19.56 1.49
C GLY A 578 -2.65 -19.25 2.92
N GLY A 579 -1.65 -19.93 3.49
CA GLY A 579 -1.08 -19.62 4.81
C GLY A 579 -2.02 -19.93 5.98
N ASP A 580 -1.69 -19.48 7.19
CA ASP A 580 -2.57 -19.62 8.36
C ASP A 580 -3.62 -18.50 8.40
N PHE A 581 -4.73 -18.71 7.68
CA PHE A 581 -5.80 -17.73 7.55
C PHE A 581 -6.70 -17.60 8.80
N ALA A 582 -6.44 -18.35 9.87
CA ALA A 582 -7.17 -18.27 11.12
C ALA A 582 -6.28 -18.74 12.29
N VAL A 583 -5.32 -17.88 12.65
CA VAL A 583 -4.32 -18.16 13.67
C VAL A 583 -4.98 -18.54 15.00
N GLY A 584 -4.49 -19.63 15.60
CA GLY A 584 -4.99 -20.15 16.88
C GLY A 584 -6.30 -20.94 16.80
N GLN A 585 -6.83 -21.18 15.59
CA GLN A 585 -8.14 -21.82 15.39
C GLN A 585 -8.00 -23.02 14.44
N TYR A 586 -8.84 -24.05 14.59
CA TYR A 586 -8.79 -25.17 13.65
C TYR A 586 -9.36 -24.79 12.29
N LYS A 587 -8.80 -25.34 11.21
CA LYS A 587 -9.12 -24.98 9.83
C LYS A 587 -9.42 -26.20 8.98
N GLY A 588 -10.49 -26.13 8.20
CA GLY A 588 -10.80 -27.09 7.13
C GLY A 588 -10.63 -26.44 5.77
N SER A 589 -9.99 -27.13 4.81
CA SER A 589 -9.97 -26.69 3.42
C SER A 589 -10.07 -27.84 2.41
N CYS A 590 -10.72 -27.55 1.29
CA CYS A 590 -10.72 -28.45 0.13
C CYS A 590 -9.39 -28.38 -0.62
N ALA A 591 -9.12 -29.37 -1.46
CA ALA A 591 -7.99 -29.33 -2.38
C ALA A 591 -8.18 -28.24 -3.44
N THR A 592 -7.10 -27.75 -4.03
CA THR A 592 -7.15 -26.65 -5.01
C THR A 592 -7.93 -26.99 -6.29
N ASN A 593 -8.14 -28.26 -6.61
CA ASN A 593 -9.00 -28.71 -7.71
C ASN A 593 -10.45 -29.01 -7.27
N GLU A 594 -10.79 -28.77 -6.02
CA GLU A 594 -12.13 -28.95 -5.45
C GLU A 594 -12.78 -27.58 -5.13
N PHE A 595 -14.06 -27.62 -4.75
CA PHE A 595 -14.81 -26.49 -4.22
C PHE A 595 -15.64 -26.90 -2.99
N VAL A 596 -15.98 -25.92 -2.16
CA VAL A 596 -16.89 -26.13 -1.03
C VAL A 596 -18.31 -26.23 -1.55
N GLY A 597 -18.91 -27.42 -1.49
CA GLY A 597 -20.30 -27.69 -1.85
C GLY A 597 -21.27 -27.50 -0.68
N GLY A 598 -20.80 -27.41 0.56
CA GLY A 598 -21.66 -27.19 1.72
C GLY A 598 -20.89 -27.07 3.04
N VAL A 599 -21.59 -26.59 4.08
CA VAL A 599 -21.06 -26.38 5.43
C VAL A 599 -21.94 -27.12 6.44
N ALA A 600 -21.31 -27.81 7.38
CA ALA A 600 -21.98 -28.50 8.48
C ALA A 600 -21.64 -27.88 9.82
N PHE A 601 -22.61 -27.81 10.71
CA PHE A 601 -22.50 -27.27 12.06
C PHE A 601 -23.54 -27.93 12.99
N THR A 602 -23.42 -27.72 14.30
CA THR A 602 -24.36 -28.32 15.26
C THR A 602 -24.65 -27.36 16.41
N THR A 603 -25.90 -27.34 16.87
CA THR A 603 -26.33 -26.57 18.06
C THR A 603 -26.77 -27.49 19.19
N ARG A 604 -26.30 -28.74 19.19
CA ARG A 604 -26.50 -29.67 20.31
C ARG A 604 -25.84 -29.10 21.58
N VAL A 605 -26.33 -29.51 22.74
CA VAL A 605 -25.78 -29.11 24.04
C VAL A 605 -24.27 -29.32 24.06
N GLY A 606 -23.53 -28.27 24.39
CA GLY A 606 -22.06 -28.26 24.38
C GLY A 606 -21.41 -27.77 23.08
N SER A 607 -22.18 -27.44 22.04
CA SER A 607 -21.69 -26.79 20.82
C SER A 607 -22.26 -25.38 20.66
N ASN A 608 -21.47 -24.51 20.05
CA ASN A 608 -21.80 -23.10 19.82
C ASN A 608 -22.33 -22.82 18.41
N GLY A 609 -22.50 -23.83 17.55
CA GLY A 609 -22.96 -23.65 16.18
C GLY A 609 -21.88 -23.28 15.16
N ALA A 610 -20.60 -23.25 15.56
CA ALA A 610 -19.50 -22.98 14.64
C ALA A 610 -19.41 -24.00 13.49
N PRO A 611 -18.85 -23.61 12.32
CA PRO A 611 -18.53 -24.55 11.27
C PRO A 611 -17.71 -25.72 11.81
N ALA A 612 -18.17 -26.95 11.58
CA ALA A 612 -17.54 -28.16 12.07
C ALA A 612 -16.95 -29.01 10.92
N ALA A 613 -17.59 -28.95 9.75
CA ALA A 613 -17.10 -29.61 8.54
C ALA A 613 -17.51 -28.88 7.27
N ILE A 614 -16.79 -29.13 6.19
CA ILE A 614 -17.14 -28.72 4.82
C ILE A 614 -17.26 -29.94 3.91
N TYR A 615 -18.13 -29.83 2.92
CA TYR A 615 -18.27 -30.83 1.86
C TYR A 615 -17.43 -30.41 0.66
N CYS A 616 -16.35 -31.14 0.38
CA CYS A 616 -15.45 -30.85 -0.73
C CYS A 616 -15.80 -31.70 -1.94
N VAL A 617 -16.08 -31.04 -3.07
CA VAL A 617 -16.58 -31.66 -4.30
C VAL A 617 -15.59 -31.38 -5.44
N SER A 618 -15.34 -32.39 -6.28
CA SER A 618 -14.45 -32.31 -7.45
C SER A 618 -15.18 -31.99 -8.74
#